data_AF-A0A8R1TKG6-F1
#
_entry.id   AF-A0A8R1TKG6-F1
#
_cell.length_a   1.000
_cell.length_b   1.000
_cell.length_c   1.000
_cell.angle_alpha   90.00
_cell.angle_beta   90.00
_cell.angle_gamma   90.00
#
_symmetry.space_group_name_H-M   'P 1'
#
loop_
_entity.id
_entity.type
_entity.pdbx_description
1 polymer ?
#
loop_
_entity_poly.entity_id
_entity_poly.type
_entity_poly.pdbx_seq_one_letter_code
_entity_poly.pdbx_strand_id
1 'polypeptide(L)'
;MFQNWSGRVQNHLKNTRLTWNICGANEDETGSGNGNIYEDADELKRRLLPTLIAAYEQKGHVAVWRMPMEISQSRLAGRYTPSNACTIIAVKLTEYIYREGIMLRPTQISSASRRNSGTPHLTPLRFRKWPSKIFVEFEKTQPIMRCSAQLLNAFINAIIEGNEIHEEQMTKRRLFCSCNDRCTETFTIPQALEGCGNVFREIEYVTARGKMIHKLKTFLLTPIESDFLKDHLQIYMILIVFERSVLLVYERECNAIFLLDTHTHMKKKNIKTGGLIAMCSVNDLDFLIKWMCKNIFPETNYKLNYDQSFEVSVIAFKGQLQEDDHPLFVPRMIKTPHVFPRQTFQ
;
A
#
# COMPACT_ATOMS: atom_id res chain seq x y z
N MET A 1 28.71 16.57 32.63
CA MET A 1 29.98 15.94 33.03
C MET A 1 29.86 14.48 32.67
N PHE A 2 30.85 13.95 31.93
CA PHE A 2 30.93 12.62 31.32
C PHE A 2 30.05 12.38 30.09
N GLN A 3 30.49 11.69 29.04
CA GLN A 3 31.78 11.56 28.36
C GLN A 3 31.48 10.59 27.20
N ASN A 4 32.00 10.90 26.02
CA ASN A 4 32.11 10.06 24.82
C ASN A 4 31.92 8.55 25.03
N TRP A 5 30.87 7.97 24.45
CA TRP A 5 30.89 6.58 23.98
C TRP A 5 30.66 6.56 22.46
N SER A 6 31.77 6.68 21.75
CA SER A 6 31.94 6.11 20.42
C SER A 6 32.04 4.59 20.57
N GLY A 7 31.09 3.83 20.00
CA GLY A 7 31.13 2.39 20.15
C GLY A 7 30.10 1.65 19.30
N ARG A 8 30.49 1.37 18.05
CA ARG A 8 29.93 0.34 17.16
C ARG A 8 28.46 0.49 16.78
N VAL A 9 28.27 1.25 15.71
CA VAL A 9 27.33 0.90 14.63
C VAL A 9 27.71 -0.50 14.11
N GLN A 10 27.21 -1.54 14.76
CA GLN A 10 27.32 -2.90 14.26
C GLN A 10 26.03 -3.22 13.53
N ASN A 11 26.05 -2.94 12.23
CA ASN A 11 25.13 -3.45 11.23
C ASN A 11 24.75 -4.90 11.55
N HIS A 12 23.55 -5.08 12.09
CA HIS A 12 22.86 -6.37 12.12
C HIS A 12 21.41 -6.20 11.64
N LEU A 13 21.22 -5.46 10.54
CA LEU A 13 20.16 -5.85 9.61
C LEU A 13 20.56 -7.25 9.09
N LYS A 14 19.93 -8.28 9.63
CA LYS A 14 20.12 -9.70 9.31
C LYS A 14 19.63 -10.05 7.89
N ASN A 15 20.02 -9.28 6.87
CA ASN A 15 19.84 -9.67 5.46
C ASN A 15 20.77 -10.81 5.03
N THR A 16 21.69 -11.27 5.88
CA THR A 16 22.53 -12.44 5.58
C THR A 16 21.84 -13.79 5.78
N ARG A 17 20.61 -13.85 6.29
CA ARG A 17 19.83 -15.12 6.28
C ARG A 17 19.14 -15.40 4.94
N LEU A 18 18.97 -14.39 4.08
CA LEU A 18 18.33 -14.52 2.76
C LEU A 18 19.14 -15.40 1.79
N THR A 19 20.45 -15.54 1.96
CA THR A 19 21.27 -16.37 1.07
C THR A 19 21.41 -17.83 1.49
N TRP A 20 21.04 -18.21 2.71
CA TRP A 20 21.25 -19.59 3.19
C TRP A 20 20.00 -20.46 3.19
N ASN A 21 18.81 -19.90 3.38
CA ASN A 21 17.60 -20.73 3.46
C ASN A 21 16.98 -21.11 2.10
N ILE A 22 17.50 -20.63 0.97
CA ILE A 22 16.97 -20.97 -0.36
C ILE A 22 17.77 -22.12 -1.04
N CYS A 23 18.94 -22.49 -0.50
CA CYS A 23 19.71 -23.65 -1.01
C CYS A 23 19.29 -25.00 -0.41
N GLY A 24 18.20 -25.07 0.35
CA GLY A 24 17.81 -26.25 1.12
C GLY A 24 16.44 -26.82 0.75
N ALA A 25 16.14 -27.00 -0.53
CA ALA A 25 15.01 -27.83 -0.94
C ALA A 25 15.26 -28.40 -2.34
N ASN A 26 15.43 -29.72 -2.39
CA ASN A 26 15.35 -30.59 -3.56
C ASN A 26 16.63 -30.69 -4.42
N GLU A 27 17.65 -31.34 -3.85
CA GLU A 27 18.40 -32.34 -4.63
C GLU A 27 17.40 -33.44 -5.01
N ASP A 28 16.96 -33.42 -6.26
CA ASP A 28 16.42 -34.53 -7.05
C ASP A 28 15.46 -33.94 -8.07
N GLU A 29 15.99 -33.53 -9.22
CA GLU A 29 15.40 -33.88 -10.50
C GLU A 29 16.35 -33.47 -11.63
N THR A 30 16.81 -34.51 -12.30
CA THR A 30 17.68 -34.47 -13.46
C THR A 30 16.92 -33.88 -14.65
N GLY A 31 17.51 -32.89 -15.31
CA GLY A 31 17.30 -32.67 -16.74
C GLY A 31 16.49 -31.46 -17.16
N SER A 32 17.15 -30.62 -17.97
CA SER A 32 16.58 -29.72 -18.97
C SER A 32 15.90 -28.43 -18.47
N GLY A 33 16.74 -27.42 -18.28
CA GLY A 33 16.62 -26.19 -19.07
C GLY A 33 15.38 -25.33 -18.85
N ASN A 34 15.39 -24.55 -17.77
CA ASN A 34 14.99 -23.16 -17.81
C ASN A 34 15.72 -22.46 -16.68
N GLY A 35 16.68 -21.60 -17.03
CA GLY A 35 17.36 -20.78 -16.04
C GLY A 35 16.32 -19.97 -15.29
N ASN A 36 16.05 -20.35 -14.04
CA ASN A 36 15.30 -19.52 -13.11
C ASN A 36 16.14 -18.26 -12.90
N ILE A 37 15.88 -17.24 -13.71
CA ILE A 37 16.41 -15.90 -13.50
C ILE A 37 15.75 -15.41 -12.21
N TYR A 38 16.41 -15.68 -11.10
CA TYR A 38 16.08 -15.10 -9.80
C TYR A 38 16.35 -13.61 -9.92
N GLU A 39 15.29 -12.83 -10.10
CA GLU A 39 15.39 -11.37 -10.18
C GLU A 39 15.60 -10.81 -8.77
N ASP A 40 16.79 -10.27 -8.52
CA ASP A 40 17.17 -9.64 -7.25
C ASP A 40 16.23 -8.45 -6.97
N ALA A 41 15.63 -8.42 -5.77
CA ALA A 41 14.73 -7.36 -5.35
C ALA A 41 15.38 -5.97 -5.46
N ASP A 42 16.70 -5.88 -5.24
CA ASP A 42 17.44 -4.63 -5.38
C ASP A 42 17.68 -4.22 -6.85
N GLU A 43 17.78 -5.18 -7.77
CA GLU A 43 17.78 -4.90 -9.21
C GLU A 43 16.39 -4.40 -9.67
N LEU A 44 15.32 -5.05 -9.20
CA LEU A 44 13.95 -4.67 -9.50
C LEU A 44 13.64 -3.25 -9.00
N LYS A 45 14.05 -2.92 -7.76
CA LYS A 45 13.95 -1.57 -7.18
C LYS A 45 14.68 -0.55 -8.06
N ARG A 46 15.93 -0.83 -8.45
CA ARG A 46 16.73 0.06 -9.31
C ARG A 46 16.07 0.32 -10.67
N ARG A 47 15.41 -0.68 -11.26
CA ARG A 47 14.70 -0.54 -12.54
C ARG A 47 13.42 0.29 -12.45
N LEU A 48 12.74 0.28 -11.30
CA LEU A 48 11.41 0.90 -11.16
C LEU A 48 11.41 2.30 -10.58
N LEU A 49 12.38 2.62 -9.73
CA LEU A 49 12.40 3.87 -8.97
C LEU A 49 12.41 5.16 -9.83
N PRO A 50 13.01 5.20 -11.04
CA PRO A 50 12.88 6.39 -11.90
C PRO A 50 11.56 6.47 -12.68
N THR A 51 10.76 5.39 -12.77
CA THR A 51 9.83 5.20 -13.90
C THR A 51 8.36 5.03 -13.52
N LEU A 52 8.01 4.82 -12.24
CA LEU A 52 6.62 4.59 -11.87
C LEU A 52 5.80 5.89 -11.84
N ILE A 53 5.11 6.15 -12.96
CA ILE A 53 4.26 7.30 -13.19
C ILE A 53 2.79 6.91 -13.02
N ALA A 54 2.00 7.78 -12.38
CA ALA A 54 0.56 7.58 -12.24
C ALA A 54 -0.14 7.66 -13.59
N ALA A 55 -1.06 6.73 -13.84
CA ALA A 55 -2.10 6.88 -14.83
C ALA A 55 -3.36 7.45 -14.16
N TYR A 56 -3.99 8.43 -14.80
CA TYR A 56 -5.24 9.00 -14.30
C TYR A 56 -6.45 8.25 -14.85
N GLU A 57 -7.33 7.85 -13.95
CA GLU A 57 -8.53 7.06 -14.23
C GLU A 57 -9.77 7.72 -13.61
N GLN A 58 -10.95 7.15 -13.92
CA GLN A 58 -12.26 7.76 -13.58
C GLN A 58 -12.33 9.25 -13.93
N LYS A 59 -12.17 9.60 -15.21
CA LYS A 59 -12.20 10.99 -15.68
C LYS A 59 -11.17 11.92 -15.00
N GLY A 60 -10.11 11.36 -14.44
CA GLY A 60 -9.03 12.14 -13.83
C GLY A 60 -9.06 12.23 -12.31
N HIS A 61 -10.10 11.69 -11.66
CA HIS A 61 -10.27 11.78 -10.21
C HIS A 61 -9.39 10.77 -9.42
N VAL A 62 -8.96 9.68 -10.07
CA VAL A 62 -8.15 8.65 -9.41
C VAL A 62 -6.80 8.52 -10.10
N ALA A 63 -5.72 8.87 -9.40
CA ALA A 63 -4.35 8.64 -9.86
C ALA A 63 -3.91 7.24 -9.45
N VAL A 64 -3.37 6.44 -10.38
CA VAL A 64 -3.03 5.03 -10.14
C VAL A 64 -1.61 4.71 -10.61
N TRP A 65 -0.77 4.27 -9.69
CA TRP A 65 0.53 3.66 -9.98
C TRP A 65 0.37 2.14 -10.01
N ARG A 66 0.69 1.51 -11.14
CA ARG A 66 0.61 0.05 -11.28
C ARG A 66 1.98 -0.54 -11.45
N MET A 67 2.29 -1.50 -10.59
CA MET A 67 3.57 -2.19 -10.65
C MET A 67 3.57 -3.25 -11.77
N PRO A 68 4.76 -3.64 -12.25
CA PRO A 68 4.93 -4.87 -13.04
C PRO A 68 4.38 -6.09 -12.29
N MET A 69 4.04 -7.16 -13.01
CA MET A 69 3.45 -8.38 -12.42
C MET A 69 4.32 -8.96 -11.29
N GLU A 70 5.63 -8.88 -11.49
CA GLU A 70 6.70 -9.37 -10.63
C GLU A 70 6.63 -8.72 -9.23
N ILE A 71 6.12 -7.49 -9.13
CA ILE A 71 5.80 -6.88 -7.85
C ILE A 71 4.34 -7.13 -7.52
N SER A 72 4.07 -8.30 -6.99
CA SER A 72 2.83 -8.61 -6.28
C SER A 72 3.10 -9.64 -5.21
N GLN A 73 2.19 -9.79 -4.25
CA GLN A 73 2.36 -10.72 -3.13
C GLN A 73 2.57 -12.18 -3.57
N SER A 74 2.05 -12.54 -4.75
CA SER A 74 2.13 -13.90 -5.30
C SER A 74 3.28 -14.09 -6.29
N ARG A 75 4.10 -13.06 -6.54
CA ARG A 75 5.15 -13.08 -7.58
C ARG A 75 6.51 -12.56 -7.12
N LEU A 76 6.51 -11.63 -6.18
CA LEU A 76 7.74 -11.02 -5.69
C LEU A 76 8.66 -12.07 -5.06
N ALA A 77 9.97 -11.88 -5.21
CA ALA A 77 11.01 -12.80 -4.74
C ALA A 77 10.87 -14.22 -5.34
N GLY A 78 10.45 -14.33 -6.60
CA GLY A 78 10.39 -15.60 -7.33
C GLY A 78 9.23 -16.52 -6.94
N ARG A 79 8.23 -16.01 -6.21
CA ARG A 79 7.05 -16.81 -5.86
C ARG A 79 6.20 -17.12 -7.10
N TYR A 80 5.72 -18.36 -7.23
CA TYR A 80 4.79 -18.75 -8.30
C TYR A 80 3.43 -19.22 -7.78
N THR A 81 3.33 -19.45 -6.47
CA THR A 81 2.09 -19.84 -5.78
C THR A 81 1.28 -18.60 -5.35
N PRO A 82 -0.07 -18.68 -5.40
CA PRO A 82 -0.91 -17.65 -4.80
C PRO A 82 -0.55 -17.43 -3.33
N SER A 83 -0.51 -16.18 -2.88
CA SER A 83 -0.34 -15.83 -1.47
C SER A 83 -1.65 -15.35 -0.85
N ASN A 84 -1.92 -15.79 0.38
CA ASN A 84 -3.04 -15.37 1.23
C ASN A 84 -2.58 -14.41 2.35
N ALA A 85 -1.40 -13.79 2.20
CA ALA A 85 -0.78 -12.94 3.22
C ALA A 85 -1.28 -11.49 3.24
N CYS A 86 -2.27 -11.12 2.42
CA CYS A 86 -2.66 -9.71 2.20
C CYS A 86 -2.97 -8.91 3.48
N THR A 87 -3.64 -9.51 4.48
CA THR A 87 -3.94 -8.83 5.76
C THR A 87 -2.66 -8.54 6.55
N ILE A 88 -1.72 -9.50 6.60
CA ILE A 88 -0.41 -9.34 7.26
C ILE A 88 0.40 -8.26 6.53
N ILE A 89 0.43 -8.32 5.20
CA ILE A 89 1.12 -7.35 4.35
C ILE A 89 0.55 -5.94 4.58
N ALA A 90 -0.77 -5.77 4.69
CA ALA A 90 -1.40 -4.48 4.99
C ALA A 90 -0.96 -3.91 6.36
N VAL A 91 -0.84 -4.77 7.38
CA VAL A 91 -0.33 -4.38 8.71
C VAL A 91 1.14 -3.99 8.62
N LYS A 92 1.98 -4.78 7.94
CA LYS A 92 3.41 -4.46 7.77
C LYS A 92 3.64 -3.19 6.96
N LEU A 93 2.85 -2.96 5.92
CA LEU A 93 2.91 -1.75 5.12
C LEU A 93 2.53 -0.52 5.95
N THR A 94 1.54 -0.65 6.83
CA THR A 94 1.19 0.39 7.81
C THR A 94 2.37 0.67 8.74
N GLU A 95 3.04 -0.37 9.24
CA GLU A 95 4.21 -0.22 10.11
C GLU A 95 5.36 0.50 9.41
N TYR A 96 5.72 0.11 8.19
CA TYR A 96 6.75 0.80 7.41
C TYR A 96 6.41 2.28 7.16
N ILE A 97 5.18 2.56 6.72
CA ILE A 97 4.74 3.95 6.47
C ILE A 97 4.84 4.79 7.74
N TYR A 98 4.36 4.25 8.86
CA TYR A 98 4.35 4.96 10.13
C TYR A 98 5.75 5.16 10.70
N ARG A 99 6.56 4.10 10.82
CA ARG A 99 7.89 4.15 11.45
C ARG A 99 8.88 4.99 10.63
N GLU A 100 8.84 4.91 9.30
CA GLU A 100 9.73 5.71 8.44
C GLU A 100 9.21 7.14 8.22
N GLY A 101 8.02 7.48 8.73
CA GLY A 101 7.43 8.80 8.54
C GLY A 101 7.11 9.12 7.08
N ILE A 102 6.63 8.14 6.32
CA ILE A 102 6.38 8.29 4.88
C ILE A 102 5.15 9.16 4.66
N MET A 103 5.38 10.40 4.25
CA MET A 103 4.32 11.33 3.85
C MET A 103 3.76 10.95 2.48
N LEU A 104 2.46 10.69 2.40
CA LEU A 104 1.79 10.24 1.17
C LEU A 104 1.32 11.45 0.37
N ARG A 105 2.17 11.98 -0.50
CA ARG A 105 1.83 13.13 -1.36
C ARG A 105 2.13 12.88 -2.83
N PRO A 106 1.36 13.48 -3.75
CA PRO A 106 1.74 13.61 -5.15
C PRO A 106 3.13 14.23 -5.29
N THR A 107 4.11 13.48 -5.80
CA THR A 107 5.37 14.09 -6.23
C THR A 107 5.15 14.64 -7.64
N GLN A 108 4.79 15.92 -7.75
CA GLN A 108 4.65 16.61 -9.02
C GLN A 108 6.02 16.91 -9.62
N ILE A 109 6.22 16.61 -10.90
CA ILE A 109 7.36 17.15 -11.64
C ILE A 109 7.01 18.59 -12.01
N SER A 110 7.52 19.56 -11.24
CA SER A 110 7.59 20.93 -11.74
C SER A 110 8.40 20.90 -13.02
N SER A 111 7.83 21.38 -14.12
CA SER A 111 8.50 21.53 -15.41
C SER A 111 9.55 22.65 -15.33
N ALA A 112 10.56 22.48 -14.48
CA ALA A 112 11.62 23.42 -14.21
C ALA A 112 12.97 22.74 -14.42
N SER A 113 13.18 22.23 -15.64
CA SER A 113 14.53 21.98 -16.16
C SER A 113 14.64 22.60 -17.54
N ARG A 114 14.57 23.93 -17.57
CA ARG A 114 15.14 24.72 -18.68
C ARG A 114 16.05 25.78 -18.07
N ARG A 115 17.34 25.58 -18.31
CA ARG A 115 18.43 26.56 -18.30
C ARG A 115 18.98 26.95 -16.92
N ASN A 116 19.92 26.13 -16.45
CA ASN A 116 21.18 26.65 -15.93
C ASN A 116 22.31 26.27 -16.91
N SER A 117 22.18 26.70 -18.16
CA SER A 117 23.33 26.83 -19.07
C SER A 117 23.61 28.32 -19.16
N GLY A 118 24.75 28.75 -18.62
CA GLY A 118 25.11 30.16 -18.50
C GLY A 118 25.10 30.91 -19.83
N THR A 119 24.97 32.23 -19.73
CA THR A 119 25.88 33.27 -20.28
C THR A 119 25.07 34.59 -20.37
N PRO A 120 25.62 35.74 -19.90
CA PRO A 120 24.86 36.97 -19.68
C PRO A 120 24.71 37.86 -20.92
N HIS A 121 23.71 38.75 -20.84
CA HIS A 121 23.53 39.97 -21.64
C HIS A 121 23.45 39.84 -23.17
N LEU A 122 22.27 39.49 -23.68
CA LEU A 122 21.76 40.08 -24.92
C LEU A 122 20.26 40.42 -24.78
N THR A 123 19.96 41.60 -25.30
CA THR A 123 18.74 42.41 -25.30
C THR A 123 17.43 41.69 -25.63
N PRO A 124 16.27 42.24 -25.19
CA PRO A 124 14.98 41.54 -25.19
C PRO A 124 14.45 41.34 -26.61
N LEU A 125 14.84 40.23 -27.25
CA LEU A 125 14.16 39.74 -28.44
C LEU A 125 12.75 39.29 -28.03
N ARG A 126 11.80 40.19 -28.31
CA ARG A 126 10.40 39.92 -28.68
C ARG A 126 10.00 38.46 -28.47
N PHE A 127 9.46 38.16 -27.29
CA PHE A 127 8.67 36.96 -27.08
C PHE A 127 7.56 36.94 -28.13
N ARG A 128 7.78 36.16 -29.20
CA ARG A 128 6.76 35.81 -30.18
C ARG A 128 5.57 35.32 -29.38
N LYS A 129 4.45 36.04 -29.49
CA LYS A 129 3.11 35.66 -29.03
C LYS A 129 2.92 34.16 -29.22
N TRP A 130 3.15 33.38 -28.17
CA TRP A 130 2.88 31.96 -28.20
C TRP A 130 1.36 31.81 -28.27
N PRO A 131 0.83 31.04 -29.24
CA PRO A 131 -0.61 30.91 -29.39
C PRO A 131 -1.21 30.38 -28.09
N SER A 132 -2.21 31.10 -27.58
CA SER A 132 -2.96 30.76 -26.35
C SER A 132 -3.46 29.31 -26.32
N LYS A 133 -3.65 28.67 -27.48
CA LYS A 133 -3.99 27.24 -27.59
C LYS A 133 -2.94 26.32 -26.94
N ILE A 134 -1.65 26.63 -26.99
CA ILE A 134 -0.60 25.78 -26.41
C ILE A 134 -0.68 25.81 -24.88
N PHE A 135 -0.96 26.98 -24.28
CA PHE A 135 -1.16 27.09 -22.83
C PHE A 135 -2.42 26.36 -22.37
N VAL A 136 -3.52 26.48 -23.10
CA VAL A 136 -4.76 25.74 -22.79
C VAL A 136 -4.57 24.23 -22.94
N GLU A 137 -3.71 23.78 -23.86
CA GLU A 137 -3.37 22.36 -24.02
C GLU A 137 -2.42 21.87 -22.91
N PHE A 138 -1.48 22.71 -22.47
CA PHE A 138 -0.59 22.45 -21.33
C PHE A 138 -1.33 22.46 -19.98
N GLU A 139 -2.33 23.32 -19.78
CA GLU A 139 -3.18 23.31 -18.59
C GLU A 139 -4.13 22.10 -18.59
N LYS A 140 -4.48 21.57 -19.77
CA LYS A 140 -5.25 20.32 -19.89
C LYS A 140 -4.42 19.07 -19.63
N THR A 141 -3.09 19.12 -19.71
CA THR A 141 -2.25 17.98 -19.36
C THR A 141 -2.16 17.83 -17.86
N GLN A 142 -2.78 16.76 -17.34
CA GLN A 142 -2.70 16.41 -15.93
C GLN A 142 -1.24 16.28 -15.47
N PRO A 143 -0.91 16.69 -14.23
CA PRO A 143 0.47 16.74 -13.78
C PRO A 143 1.10 15.34 -13.76
N ILE A 144 2.36 15.22 -14.16
CA ILE A 144 3.08 13.95 -14.06
C ILE A 144 3.37 13.69 -12.57
N MET A 145 2.79 12.62 -12.05
CA MET A 145 2.96 12.21 -10.65
C MET A 145 3.80 10.94 -10.54
N ARG A 146 4.93 11.03 -9.83
CA ARG A 146 5.78 9.87 -9.52
C ARG A 146 5.41 9.28 -8.16
N CYS A 147 5.50 7.96 -8.03
CA CYS A 147 5.47 7.31 -6.73
C CYS A 147 6.77 7.65 -5.99
N SER A 148 6.68 7.94 -4.68
CA SER A 148 7.89 8.19 -3.91
C SER A 148 8.70 6.91 -3.76
N ALA A 149 10.03 7.06 -3.72
CA ALA A 149 10.96 5.94 -3.55
C ALA A 149 10.74 5.22 -2.21
N GLN A 150 10.53 6.01 -1.16
CA GLN A 150 10.25 5.51 0.19
C GLN A 150 8.98 4.65 0.20
N LEU A 151 7.88 5.13 -0.40
CA LEU A 151 6.64 4.38 -0.44
C LEU A 151 6.77 3.08 -1.24
N LEU A 152 7.47 3.11 -2.38
CA LEU A 152 7.72 1.90 -3.16
C LEU A 152 8.57 0.88 -2.37
N ASN A 153 9.59 1.35 -1.65
CA ASN A 153 10.42 0.49 -0.81
C ASN A 153 9.61 -0.12 0.33
N ALA A 154 8.82 0.68 1.04
CA ALA A 154 7.90 0.19 2.08
C ALA A 154 6.93 -0.85 1.53
N PHE A 155 6.37 -0.61 0.33
CA PHE A 155 5.47 -1.53 -0.36
C PHE A 155 6.13 -2.87 -0.68
N ILE A 156 7.34 -2.86 -1.25
CA ILE A 156 8.10 -4.06 -1.58
C ILE A 156 8.50 -4.83 -0.31
N ASN A 157 9.06 -4.13 0.68
CA ASN A 157 9.52 -4.74 1.91
C ASN A 157 8.35 -5.36 2.70
N ALA A 158 7.19 -4.68 2.75
CA ALA A 158 5.99 -5.21 3.39
C ALA A 158 5.49 -6.50 2.72
N ILE A 159 5.61 -6.62 1.40
CA ILE A 159 5.25 -7.86 0.69
C ILE A 159 6.21 -9.00 1.07
N ILE A 160 7.52 -8.74 1.10
CA ILE A 160 8.54 -9.75 1.43
C ILE A 160 8.33 -10.23 2.87
N GLU A 161 8.40 -9.31 3.83
CA GLU A 161 8.29 -9.64 5.25
C GLU A 161 6.90 -10.21 5.59
N GLY A 162 5.83 -9.67 4.99
CA GLY A 162 4.48 -10.15 5.25
C GLY A 162 4.24 -11.58 4.74
N ASN A 163 4.88 -11.97 3.63
CA ASN A 163 4.86 -13.36 3.17
C ASN A 163 5.66 -14.29 4.09
N GLU A 164 6.83 -13.86 4.58
CA GLU A 164 7.63 -14.62 5.54
C GLU A 164 6.85 -14.85 6.85
N ILE A 165 6.27 -13.80 7.42
CA ILE A 165 5.42 -13.90 8.62
C ILE A 165 4.23 -14.83 8.37
N HIS A 166 3.56 -14.72 7.22
CA HIS A 166 2.44 -15.62 6.89
C HIS A 166 2.86 -17.09 6.89
N GLU A 167 4.00 -17.41 6.29
CA GLU A 167 4.53 -18.78 6.21
C GLU A 167 4.91 -19.33 7.59
N GLU A 168 5.55 -18.52 8.43
CA GLU A 168 5.85 -18.86 9.82
C GLU A 168 4.56 -19.12 10.63
N GLN A 169 3.56 -18.26 10.49
CA GLN A 169 2.29 -18.39 11.20
C GLN A 169 1.47 -19.59 10.70
N MET A 170 1.51 -19.89 9.39
CA MET A 170 0.90 -21.09 8.82
C MET A 170 1.58 -22.36 9.32
N THR A 171 2.91 -22.36 9.45
CA THR A 171 3.66 -23.47 10.02
C THR A 171 3.23 -23.74 11.47
N LYS A 172 3.08 -22.67 12.28
CA LYS A 172 2.55 -22.78 13.65
C LYS A 172 1.14 -23.36 13.67
N ARG A 173 0.22 -22.90 12.80
CA ARG A 173 -1.16 -23.40 12.74
C ARG A 173 -1.26 -24.87 12.35
N ARG A 174 -0.46 -25.31 11.37
CA ARG A 174 -0.44 -26.71 10.88
C ARG A 174 0.03 -27.70 11.93
N LEU A 175 0.87 -27.28 12.88
CA LEU A 175 1.26 -28.12 14.02
C LEU A 175 0.08 -28.47 14.94
N PHE A 176 -0.98 -27.64 14.96
CA PHE A 176 -2.14 -27.82 15.84
C PHE A 176 -3.39 -28.35 15.13
N CYS A 177 -3.51 -28.28 13.81
CA CYS A 177 -4.62 -28.91 13.07
C CYS A 177 -4.14 -30.09 12.23
N SER A 178 -4.64 -31.29 12.56
CA SER A 178 -4.59 -32.47 11.69
C SER A 178 -5.54 -32.35 10.49
N CYS A 179 -6.46 -31.37 10.53
CA CYS A 179 -7.31 -31.05 9.41
C CYS A 179 -6.46 -30.43 8.31
N ASN A 180 -6.41 -31.08 7.14
CA ASN A 180 -5.83 -30.52 5.92
C ASN A 180 -6.71 -29.37 5.36
N ASP A 181 -7.45 -28.70 6.25
CA ASP A 181 -8.52 -27.80 5.90
C ASP A 181 -7.88 -26.49 5.44
N ARG A 182 -7.72 -26.39 4.13
CA ARG A 182 -7.29 -25.18 3.42
C ARG A 182 -8.17 -23.96 3.76
N CYS A 183 -9.31 -24.16 4.44
CA CYS A 183 -10.25 -23.13 4.84
C CYS A 183 -9.69 -22.05 5.80
N THR A 184 -8.49 -22.19 6.39
CA THR A 184 -7.93 -21.16 7.30
C THR A 184 -6.61 -20.54 6.84
N GLU A 185 -6.37 -20.47 5.53
CA GLU A 185 -5.14 -19.84 5.00
C GLU A 185 -5.15 -18.30 5.09
N THR A 186 -6.32 -17.69 5.26
CA THR A 186 -6.48 -16.24 5.47
C THR A 186 -6.40 -15.87 6.95
N PHE A 187 -5.98 -14.64 7.21
CA PHE A 187 -5.88 -14.08 8.56
C PHE A 187 -6.96 -13.03 8.75
N THR A 188 -7.71 -13.17 9.83
CA THR A 188 -8.48 -12.05 10.40
C THR A 188 -7.53 -10.94 10.85
N ILE A 189 -8.02 -9.72 11.00
CA ILE A 189 -7.20 -8.58 11.42
C ILE A 189 -6.55 -8.81 12.79
N PRO A 190 -7.25 -9.31 13.82
CA PRO A 190 -6.62 -9.64 15.10
C PRO A 190 -5.46 -10.64 14.97
N GLN A 191 -5.62 -11.67 14.14
CA GLN A 191 -4.57 -12.67 13.91
C GLN A 191 -3.38 -12.08 13.15
N ALA A 192 -3.63 -11.18 12.19
CA ALA A 192 -2.56 -10.49 11.47
C ALA A 192 -1.78 -9.54 12.38
N LEU A 193 -2.46 -8.80 13.25
CA LEU A 193 -1.84 -7.96 14.27
C LEU A 193 -0.97 -8.77 15.22
N GLU A 194 -1.47 -9.91 15.70
CA GLU A 194 -0.70 -10.84 16.54
C GLU A 194 0.53 -11.38 15.81
N GLY A 195 0.37 -11.80 14.54
CA GLY A 195 1.46 -12.27 13.69
C GLY A 195 2.55 -11.22 13.49
N CYS A 196 2.17 -9.94 13.42
CA CYS A 196 3.08 -8.79 13.34
C CYS A 196 3.53 -8.24 14.70
N GLY A 197 3.39 -9.02 15.78
CA GLY A 197 3.90 -8.67 17.10
C GLY A 197 3.10 -7.59 17.86
N ASN A 198 1.85 -7.32 17.45
CA ASN A 198 0.96 -6.35 18.09
C ASN A 198 1.54 -4.93 18.21
N VAL A 199 2.40 -4.54 17.26
CA VAL A 199 2.92 -3.17 17.13
C VAL A 199 1.78 -2.17 16.88
N PHE A 200 0.77 -2.60 16.13
CA PHE A 200 -0.50 -1.88 15.98
C PHE A 200 -1.59 -2.58 16.77
N ARG A 201 -2.63 -1.82 17.10
CA ARG A 201 -3.90 -2.36 17.60
C ARG A 201 -5.04 -1.90 16.72
N GLU A 202 -6.03 -2.76 16.58
CA GLU A 202 -7.35 -2.35 16.10
C GLU A 202 -8.00 -1.47 17.18
N ILE A 203 -8.29 -0.23 16.80
CA ILE A 203 -9.01 0.70 17.68
C ILE A 203 -10.50 0.62 17.44
N GLU A 204 -10.89 0.20 16.24
CA GLU A 204 -12.28 -0.02 15.89
C GLU A 204 -12.44 -0.91 14.68
N TYR A 205 -13.58 -1.60 14.62
CA TYR A 205 -13.95 -2.55 13.59
C TYR A 205 -15.45 -2.44 13.28
N VAL A 206 -15.81 -2.62 12.02
CA VAL A 206 -17.20 -2.75 11.60
C VAL A 206 -17.35 -3.71 10.43
N THR A 207 -18.37 -4.58 10.49
CA THR A 207 -18.77 -5.47 9.39
C THR A 207 -20.06 -4.99 8.76
N ALA A 208 -20.03 -4.41 7.56
CA ALA A 208 -21.22 -3.91 6.89
C ALA A 208 -21.77 -4.92 5.88
N ARG A 209 -23.11 -5.05 5.85
CA ARG A 209 -23.85 -5.77 4.82
C ARG A 209 -24.51 -4.82 3.82
N GLY A 210 -24.62 -5.26 2.58
CA GLY A 210 -25.22 -4.52 1.47
C GLY A 210 -24.18 -4.02 0.48
N LYS A 211 -24.65 -3.44 -0.64
CA LYS A 211 -23.78 -3.04 -1.76
C LYS A 211 -22.68 -2.07 -1.32
N MET A 212 -21.43 -2.49 -1.50
CA MET A 212 -20.24 -1.73 -1.11
C MET A 212 -20.26 -0.31 -1.71
N ILE A 213 -20.67 -0.20 -2.98
CA ILE A 213 -20.72 1.08 -3.70
C ILE A 213 -21.61 2.14 -3.03
N HIS A 214 -22.61 1.74 -2.25
CA HIS A 214 -23.54 2.67 -1.59
C HIS A 214 -23.18 2.95 -0.12
N LYS A 215 -22.47 2.02 0.54
CA LYS A 215 -22.24 2.09 1.99
C LYS A 215 -20.82 2.47 2.37
N LEU A 216 -19.81 2.12 1.57
CA LEU A 216 -18.40 2.25 1.95
C LEU A 216 -18.02 3.71 2.27
N LYS A 217 -18.56 4.69 1.52
CA LYS A 217 -18.24 6.12 1.71
C LYS A 217 -18.45 6.57 3.15
N THR A 218 -19.59 6.22 3.76
CA THR A 218 -19.90 6.59 5.14
C THR A 218 -18.85 6.04 6.09
N PHE A 219 -18.51 4.76 5.98
CA PHE A 219 -17.51 4.13 6.84
C PHE A 219 -16.09 4.69 6.65
N LEU A 220 -15.73 5.19 5.47
CA LEU A 220 -14.43 5.84 5.25
C LEU A 220 -14.39 7.28 5.80
N LEU A 221 -15.49 8.03 5.64
CA LEU A 221 -15.56 9.42 6.12
C LEU A 221 -15.60 9.50 7.64
N THR A 222 -16.28 8.57 8.30
CA THR A 222 -16.46 8.64 9.76
C THR A 222 -15.15 8.73 10.56
N PRO A 223 -14.11 7.90 10.33
CA PRO A 223 -12.83 8.09 11.02
C PRO A 223 -12.10 9.38 10.61
N ILE A 224 -12.25 9.83 9.36
CA ILE A 224 -11.64 11.07 8.85
C ILE A 224 -12.21 12.31 9.54
N GLU A 225 -13.54 12.34 9.71
CA GLU A 225 -14.32 13.43 10.31
C GLU A 225 -14.36 13.35 11.85
N SER A 226 -13.83 12.28 12.43
CA SER A 226 -13.84 12.07 13.86
C SER A 226 -12.94 13.05 14.60
N ASP A 227 -13.53 13.79 15.55
CA ASP A 227 -12.78 14.59 16.52
C ASP A 227 -11.75 13.77 17.31
N PHE A 228 -11.99 12.45 17.41
CA PHE A 228 -11.09 11.54 18.10
C PHE A 228 -9.76 11.33 17.38
N LEU A 229 -9.77 11.41 16.05
CA LEU A 229 -8.59 11.21 15.19
C LEU A 229 -8.11 12.53 14.55
N LYS A 230 -8.61 13.68 15.01
CA LYS A 230 -8.28 14.99 14.42
C LYS A 230 -6.79 15.32 14.44
N ASP A 231 -6.07 14.86 15.48
CA ASP A 231 -4.63 15.08 15.65
C ASP A 231 -3.79 14.05 14.87
N HIS A 232 -4.42 13.03 14.27
CA HIS A 232 -3.72 12.05 13.44
C HIS A 232 -3.50 12.63 12.04
N LEU A 233 -2.23 12.78 11.65
CA LEU A 233 -1.87 13.22 10.29
C LEU A 233 -2.24 12.15 9.25
N GLN A 234 -2.09 10.87 9.63
CA GLN A 234 -2.51 9.74 8.83
C GLN A 234 -3.49 8.85 9.60
N ILE A 235 -4.51 8.36 8.91
CA ILE A 235 -5.45 7.37 9.46
C ILE A 235 -5.37 6.11 8.62
N TYR A 236 -5.01 5.01 9.27
CA TYR A 236 -4.81 3.71 8.64
C TYR A 236 -6.06 2.85 8.81
N MET A 237 -6.62 2.43 7.68
CA MET A 237 -7.81 1.60 7.61
C MET A 237 -7.51 0.33 6.80
N ILE A 238 -7.91 -0.83 7.30
CA ILE A 238 -7.86 -2.07 6.52
C ILE A 238 -9.28 -2.37 6.05
N LEU A 239 -9.45 -2.54 4.75
CA LEU A 239 -10.71 -2.93 4.13
C LEU A 239 -10.60 -4.40 3.68
N ILE A 240 -11.50 -5.25 4.18
CA ILE A 240 -11.63 -6.64 3.72
C ILE A 240 -12.91 -6.82 2.92
N VAL A 241 -12.78 -7.31 1.69
CA VAL A 241 -13.91 -7.65 0.82
C VAL A 241 -13.57 -8.92 0.05
N PHE A 242 -14.47 -9.91 0.06
CA PHE A 242 -14.25 -11.20 -0.59
C PHE A 242 -12.90 -11.83 -0.22
N GLU A 243 -12.60 -11.91 1.08
CA GLU A 243 -11.38 -12.52 1.64
C GLU A 243 -10.08 -11.84 1.21
N ARG A 244 -10.15 -10.65 0.60
CA ARG A 244 -8.99 -9.85 0.20
C ARG A 244 -8.94 -8.57 1.02
N SER A 245 -7.75 -8.27 1.52
CA SER A 245 -7.46 -7.10 2.32
C SER A 245 -6.69 -6.07 1.49
N VAL A 246 -7.10 -4.80 1.57
CA VAL A 246 -6.35 -3.65 1.05
C VAL A 246 -6.12 -2.64 2.17
N LEU A 247 -5.01 -1.92 2.08
CA LEU A 247 -4.71 -0.83 2.99
C LEU A 247 -5.28 0.48 2.41
N LEU A 248 -6.04 1.21 3.22
CA LEU A 248 -6.48 2.57 2.96
C LEU A 248 -5.79 3.50 3.94
N VAL A 249 -5.12 4.53 3.43
CA VAL A 249 -4.46 5.56 4.25
C VAL A 249 -5.03 6.91 3.89
N TYR A 250 -5.72 7.55 4.83
CA TYR A 250 -6.05 8.97 4.70
C TYR A 250 -4.82 9.79 5.07
N GLU A 251 -4.42 10.71 4.19
CA GLU A 251 -3.39 11.71 4.44
C GLU A 251 -4.05 13.08 4.61
N ARG A 252 -3.93 13.64 5.82
CA ARG A 252 -4.60 14.89 6.20
C ARG A 252 -4.01 16.10 5.47
N GLU A 253 -2.69 16.14 5.29
CA GLU A 253 -1.99 17.27 4.67
C GLU A 253 -2.51 17.58 3.25
N CYS A 254 -2.77 16.54 2.45
CA CYS A 254 -3.28 16.70 1.08
C CYS A 254 -4.77 16.35 0.94
N ASN A 255 -5.45 16.05 2.05
CA ASN A 255 -6.86 15.65 2.11
C ASN A 255 -7.23 14.58 1.07
N ALA A 256 -6.44 13.50 1.04
CA ALA A 256 -6.57 12.42 0.06
C ALA A 256 -6.56 11.04 0.73
N ILE A 257 -7.21 10.07 0.10
CA ILE A 257 -7.10 8.65 0.47
C ILE A 257 -6.21 7.95 -0.54
N PHE A 258 -5.25 7.21 -0.02
CA PHE A 258 -4.41 6.26 -0.74
C PHE A 258 -4.94 4.84 -0.50
N LEU A 259 -5.13 4.09 -1.58
CA LEU A 259 -5.39 2.66 -1.56
C LEU A 259 -4.13 1.94 -2.00
N LEU A 260 -3.67 0.98 -1.20
CA LEU A 260 -2.51 0.15 -1.48
C LEU A 260 -2.96 -1.30 -1.54
N ASP A 261 -2.81 -1.91 -2.70
CA ASP A 261 -3.21 -3.28 -2.98
C ASP A 261 -2.02 -4.07 -3.52
N THR A 262 -1.67 -5.17 -2.87
CA THR A 262 -0.52 -6.01 -3.17
C THR A 262 -0.84 -7.19 -4.10
N HIS A 263 -2.11 -7.39 -4.45
CA HIS A 263 -2.53 -8.48 -5.34
C HIS A 263 -2.08 -8.25 -6.80
N THR A 264 -2.15 -9.31 -7.61
CA THR A 264 -2.04 -9.19 -9.06
C THR A 264 -3.39 -8.76 -9.63
N HIS A 265 -3.40 -7.78 -10.53
CA HIS A 265 -4.62 -7.29 -11.17
C HIS A 265 -4.68 -7.62 -12.65
N MET A 266 -5.87 -7.93 -13.15
CA MET A 266 -6.12 -8.04 -14.59
C MET A 266 -6.57 -6.70 -15.16
N LYS A 267 -5.82 -6.18 -16.14
CA LYS A 267 -6.18 -5.01 -16.93
C LYS A 267 -6.99 -5.44 -18.16
N LYS A 268 -7.66 -4.48 -18.80
CA LYS A 268 -8.28 -4.67 -20.12
C LYS A 268 -7.26 -5.25 -21.12
N LYS A 269 -7.71 -6.19 -21.96
CA LYS A 269 -6.91 -6.96 -22.94
C LYS A 269 -5.98 -8.02 -22.33
N ASN A 270 -6.36 -8.62 -21.19
CA ASN A 270 -5.60 -9.72 -20.55
C ASN A 270 -4.17 -9.36 -20.12
N ILE A 271 -3.81 -8.07 -20.09
CA ILE A 271 -2.53 -7.62 -19.53
C ILE A 271 -2.65 -7.70 -18.01
N LYS A 272 -1.78 -8.48 -17.38
CA LYS A 272 -1.72 -8.56 -15.91
C LYS A 272 -0.72 -7.53 -15.40
N THR A 273 -1.08 -6.85 -14.32
CA THR A 273 -0.20 -5.96 -13.56
C THR A 273 -0.02 -6.52 -12.16
N GLY A 274 1.05 -6.13 -11.48
CA GLY A 274 1.25 -6.48 -10.08
C GLY A 274 0.37 -5.63 -9.18
N GLY A 275 0.86 -5.41 -7.97
CA GLY A 275 0.25 -4.52 -7.00
C GLY A 275 0.10 -3.10 -7.53
N LEU A 276 -0.69 -2.30 -6.84
CA LEU A 276 -0.97 -0.94 -7.22
C LEU A 276 -1.13 -0.03 -6.01
N ILE A 277 -0.95 1.25 -6.29
CA ILE A 277 -1.29 2.34 -5.38
C ILE A 277 -2.27 3.22 -6.15
N ALA A 278 -3.41 3.55 -5.54
CA ALA A 278 -4.37 4.50 -6.07
C ALA A 278 -4.53 5.65 -5.09
N MET A 279 -4.77 6.86 -5.59
CA MET A 279 -4.98 8.06 -4.78
C MET A 279 -6.19 8.83 -5.32
N CYS A 280 -7.01 9.34 -4.41
CA CYS A 280 -8.15 10.19 -4.72
C CYS A 280 -8.33 11.24 -3.63
N SER A 281 -8.80 12.44 -3.98
CA SER A 281 -9.23 13.42 -2.97
C SER A 281 -10.42 12.86 -2.18
N VAL A 282 -10.52 13.22 -0.90
CA VAL A 282 -11.69 12.88 -0.06
C VAL A 282 -12.99 13.42 -0.65
N ASN A 283 -12.94 14.56 -1.36
CA ASN A 283 -14.12 15.13 -2.02
C ASN A 283 -14.63 14.26 -3.18
N ASP A 284 -13.77 13.41 -3.74
CA ASP A 284 -14.04 12.57 -4.91
C ASP A 284 -14.22 11.08 -4.56
N LEU A 285 -14.49 10.74 -3.29
CA LEU A 285 -14.56 9.35 -2.83
C LEU A 285 -15.51 8.46 -3.61
N ASP A 286 -16.62 8.98 -4.13
CA ASP A 286 -17.53 8.20 -4.97
C ASP A 286 -16.84 7.67 -6.24
N PHE A 287 -15.91 8.45 -6.81
CA PHE A 287 -15.10 8.01 -7.94
C PHE A 287 -14.11 6.91 -7.55
N LEU A 288 -13.45 7.05 -6.40
CA LEU A 288 -12.57 6.00 -5.87
C LEU A 288 -13.34 4.70 -5.61
N ILE A 289 -14.48 4.76 -4.93
CA ILE A 289 -15.28 3.57 -4.61
C ILE A 289 -15.77 2.90 -5.89
N LYS A 290 -16.27 3.66 -6.86
CA LYS A 290 -16.65 3.12 -8.17
C LYS A 290 -15.46 2.49 -8.89
N TRP A 291 -14.27 3.07 -8.76
CA TRP A 291 -13.04 2.51 -9.29
C TRP A 291 -12.63 1.21 -8.60
N MET A 292 -12.75 1.13 -7.27
CA MET A 292 -12.49 -0.07 -6.48
C MET A 292 -13.41 -1.21 -6.88
N CYS A 293 -14.73 -0.97 -6.95
CA CYS A 293 -15.70 -1.97 -7.42
C CYS A 293 -15.36 -2.53 -8.81
N LYS A 294 -14.71 -1.75 -9.67
CA LYS A 294 -14.40 -2.15 -11.03
C LYS A 294 -13.04 -2.85 -11.17
N ASN A 295 -12.02 -2.38 -10.46
CA ASN A 295 -10.62 -2.77 -10.71
C ASN A 295 -10.01 -3.60 -9.59
N ILE A 296 -10.56 -3.50 -8.37
CA ILE A 296 -10.07 -4.20 -7.19
C ILE A 296 -11.02 -5.33 -6.83
N PHE A 297 -12.31 -5.03 -6.72
CA PHE A 297 -13.35 -5.97 -6.32
C PHE A 297 -14.41 -6.15 -7.43
N PRO A 298 -14.03 -6.61 -8.65
CA PRO A 298 -14.96 -6.76 -9.77
C PRO A 298 -16.15 -7.68 -9.47
N GLU A 299 -16.02 -8.58 -8.50
CA GLU A 299 -17.07 -9.45 -7.98
C GLU A 299 -18.29 -8.66 -7.47
N THR A 300 -18.09 -7.42 -7.03
CA THR A 300 -19.19 -6.51 -6.66
C THR A 300 -20.15 -6.20 -7.80
N ASN A 301 -19.73 -6.33 -9.06
CA ASN A 301 -20.58 -6.04 -10.23
C ASN A 301 -21.31 -7.28 -10.76
N TYR A 302 -20.80 -8.49 -10.54
CA TYR A 302 -21.42 -9.72 -11.06
C TYR A 302 -22.33 -10.40 -10.04
N LYS A 303 -22.05 -10.21 -8.74
CA LYS A 303 -22.90 -10.71 -7.64
C LYS A 303 -24.02 -9.73 -7.29
N LEU A 304 -24.75 -9.22 -8.30
CA LEU A 304 -25.78 -8.17 -8.14
C LEU A 304 -26.92 -8.52 -7.17
N ASN A 305 -27.24 -9.82 -7.06
CA ASN A 305 -28.35 -10.34 -6.27
C ASN A 305 -27.94 -10.92 -4.91
N TYR A 306 -26.65 -10.92 -4.57
CA TYR A 306 -26.16 -11.41 -3.28
C TYR A 306 -25.87 -10.25 -2.34
N ASP A 307 -26.21 -10.43 -1.07
CA ASP A 307 -25.74 -9.56 -0.02
C ASP A 307 -24.21 -9.55 -0.01
N GLN A 308 -23.63 -8.39 -0.33
CA GLN A 308 -22.21 -8.15 -0.17
C GLN A 308 -21.93 -7.90 1.30
N SER A 309 -20.80 -8.38 1.78
CA SER A 309 -20.27 -8.02 3.09
C SER A 309 -18.86 -7.48 2.93
N PHE A 310 -18.55 -6.45 3.71
CA PHE A 310 -17.21 -5.91 3.80
C PHE A 310 -16.91 -5.51 5.24
N GLU A 311 -15.63 -5.52 5.59
CA GLU A 311 -15.15 -5.18 6.91
C GLU A 311 -14.22 -3.97 6.80
N VAL A 312 -14.34 -3.04 7.74
CA VAL A 312 -13.42 -1.90 7.85
C VAL A 312 -12.90 -1.86 9.27
N SER A 313 -11.58 -1.85 9.42
CA SER A 313 -10.91 -1.63 10.69
C SER A 313 -10.08 -0.37 10.65
N VAL A 314 -10.11 0.41 11.73
CA VAL A 314 -9.11 1.45 11.96
C VAL A 314 -8.05 0.88 12.89
N ILE A 315 -6.79 1.04 12.52
CA ILE A 315 -5.66 0.60 13.34
C ILE A 315 -4.80 1.79 13.77
N ALA A 316 -4.21 1.71 14.97
CA ALA A 316 -3.32 2.73 15.50
C ALA A 316 -2.09 2.10 16.15
N PHE A 317 -0.97 2.82 16.08
CA PHE A 317 0.28 2.39 16.70
C PHE A 317 0.12 2.26 18.22
N LYS A 318 0.60 1.13 18.76
CA LYS A 318 0.65 0.80 20.20
C LYS A 318 2.07 0.40 20.63
N GLY A 319 2.95 0.13 19.66
CA GLY A 319 4.31 -0.34 19.90
C GLY A 319 5.20 0.69 20.59
N GLN A 320 6.44 0.28 20.85
CA GLN A 320 7.51 1.18 21.25
C GLN A 320 8.23 1.67 20.01
N LEU A 321 8.59 2.96 20.01
CA LEU A 321 9.46 3.53 19.00
C LEU A 321 10.90 3.08 19.27
N GLN A 322 11.60 2.72 18.19
CA GLN A 322 13.04 2.45 18.16
C GLN A 322 13.80 3.76 17.93
N GLU A 323 15.13 3.73 18.11
CA GLU A 323 15.98 4.93 18.01
C GLU A 323 16.02 5.51 16.58
N ASP A 324 15.87 4.65 15.57
CA ASP A 324 15.83 4.96 14.14
C ASP A 324 14.41 5.23 13.60
N ASP A 325 13.38 5.15 14.46
CA ASP A 325 12.02 5.48 14.04
C ASP A 325 11.83 7.00 13.91
N HIS A 326 11.15 7.41 12.85
CA HIS A 326 10.89 8.81 12.51
C HIS A 326 9.41 9.04 12.16
N PRO A 327 8.46 8.71 13.06
CA PRO A 327 7.05 8.83 12.73
C PRO A 327 6.63 10.29 12.55
N LEU A 328 5.72 10.54 11.61
CA LEU A 328 5.15 11.88 11.37
C LEU A 328 4.39 12.42 12.60
N PHE A 329 3.85 11.53 13.42
CA PHE A 329 3.10 11.85 14.63
C PHE A 329 3.14 10.66 15.60
N VAL A 330 2.94 10.89 16.90
CA VAL A 330 2.77 9.83 17.90
C VAL A 330 1.33 9.87 18.39
N PRO A 331 0.51 8.82 18.17
CA PRO A 331 -0.85 8.77 18.65
C PRO A 331 -0.92 8.93 20.17
N ARG A 332 -1.88 9.73 20.65
CA ARG A 332 -2.22 9.75 22.08
C ARG A 332 -2.89 8.42 22.46
N MET A 333 -2.67 7.93 23.69
CA MET A 333 -3.32 6.70 24.14
C MET A 333 -4.85 6.82 24.10
N ILE A 334 -5.45 6.01 23.24
CA ILE A 334 -6.89 5.88 23.04
C ILE A 334 -7.49 5.05 24.20
N LYS A 335 -8.39 5.65 24.98
CA LYS A 335 -9.19 5.02 26.06
C LYS A 335 -10.66 4.75 25.67
N THR A 336 -10.96 4.65 24.37
CA THR A 336 -12.24 4.35 23.71
C THR A 336 -13.36 5.41 23.72
N PRO A 337 -13.62 5.97 22.54
CA PRO A 337 -14.97 6.20 22.02
C PRO A 337 -15.19 5.47 20.67
N HIS A 338 -16.46 5.19 20.35
CA HIS A 338 -16.90 4.59 19.08
C HIS A 338 -16.87 5.65 17.98
N VAL A 339 -16.16 5.38 16.89
CA VAL A 339 -16.00 6.25 15.73
C VAL A 339 -17.04 5.91 14.67
N PHE A 340 -17.14 4.65 14.22
CA PHE A 340 -18.03 4.22 13.14
C PHE A 340 -19.53 4.43 13.46
N PRO A 341 -20.37 4.61 12.43
CA PRO A 341 -21.81 4.68 12.64
C PRO A 341 -22.33 3.33 13.15
N ARG A 342 -23.16 3.36 14.20
CA ARG A 342 -23.85 2.17 14.70
C ARG A 342 -24.70 1.57 13.60
N GLN A 343 -24.52 0.28 13.34
CA GLN A 343 -25.44 -0.44 12.47
C GLN A 343 -26.79 -0.59 13.17
N THR A 344 -27.80 0.08 12.66
CA THR A 344 -29.18 -0.29 12.97
C THR A 344 -29.44 -1.62 12.28
N PHE A 345 -29.52 -2.69 13.07
CA PHE A 345 -30.18 -3.91 12.65
C PHE A 345 -31.64 -3.53 12.40
N GLN A 346 -32.02 -3.39 11.12
CA GLN A 346 -33.41 -3.37 10.70
C GLN A 346 -33.85 -4.79 10.39
#